data_AF-A0A9R0YQ70-F1
#
_entry.id   AF-A0A9R0YQ70-F1
#
_cell.length_a   1.000
_cell.length_b   1.000
_cell.length_c   1.000
_cell.angle_alpha   90.00
_cell.angle_beta   90.00
_cell.angle_gamma   90.00
#
_symmetry.space_group_name_H-M   'P 1'
#
loop_
_entity.id
_entity.type
_entity.pdbx_description
1 polymer ?
#
loop_
_entity_poly.entity_id
_entity_poly.type
_entity_poly.pdbx_seq_one_letter_code
_entity_poly.pdbx_strand_id
1 'polypeptide(L)'
;MSNGTDYDINAIVNKQFELDYDAYNELGRVNISTFFALSYGLSFATIAATISHVGLFYGKEIYQRFRVSRREDPDIHTKLMRTYEDIPAWWFYSLTVLSMAVALILCTVLIDQVQLPWWGLVFACGMSFVFTLPISIITATTNQAPGLNVISEYAMGLIRPGYPIANVCFKVYGYMSMSQAVAFLSDFKLGHYMKIPPRSMFVVQFVGTIVAGTINLSVAWWLLGSVENICHIEKLSANSPWTCPNDRVFFDASVIWGLVGPRRIFGPLGNYAAINYFFLIGAASPFVVYIFHRIFPDQKWILLINLPVLINATASMPPATAVNYNSWLLVGTIFNFFVFRYRKRWWQRYNYIFSAAMDAGVAFMAVLLYFALTMQNRSIVWWGTAGEHCPLAICPTAKGVDLGPDSVCPVF
;
A
#
# COMPACT_ATOMS: atom_id res chain seq x y z
N MET A 1 -19.40 -11.77 11.52
CA MET A 1 -20.22 -11.60 12.74
C MET A 1 -19.46 -12.10 13.99
N SER A 2 -20.00 -11.94 15.20
CA SER A 2 -19.38 -12.44 16.46
C SER A 2 -19.30 -13.96 16.54
N ASN A 3 -20.24 -14.65 15.90
CA ASN A 3 -20.30 -16.11 15.77
C ASN A 3 -19.40 -16.65 14.64
N GLY A 4 -18.45 -15.87 14.11
CA GLY A 4 -17.53 -16.32 13.05
C GLY A 4 -18.11 -16.46 11.64
N THR A 5 -19.42 -16.26 11.43
CA THR A 5 -20.03 -16.23 10.09
C THR A 5 -19.71 -14.91 9.35
N ASP A 6 -19.87 -14.91 8.03
CA ASP A 6 -19.69 -13.70 7.21
C ASP A 6 -20.64 -12.59 7.64
N TYR A 7 -20.14 -11.35 7.62
CA TYR A 7 -20.92 -10.19 8.00
C TYR A 7 -21.60 -9.59 6.76
N ASP A 8 -22.93 -9.48 6.76
CA ASP A 8 -23.65 -8.85 5.66
C ASP A 8 -23.49 -7.32 5.72
N ILE A 9 -22.56 -6.81 4.90
CA ILE A 9 -22.25 -5.39 4.81
C ILE A 9 -23.41 -4.62 4.16
N ASN A 10 -24.15 -5.23 3.23
CA ASN A 10 -25.25 -4.54 2.54
C ASN A 10 -26.42 -4.26 3.50
N ALA A 11 -26.59 -5.06 4.55
CA ALA A 11 -27.62 -4.87 5.56
C ALA A 11 -27.42 -3.61 6.42
N ILE A 12 -26.19 -3.08 6.54
CA ILE A 12 -25.86 -1.91 7.37
C ILE A 12 -25.63 -0.63 6.55
N VAL A 13 -25.86 -0.68 5.24
CA VAL A 13 -25.64 0.43 4.31
C VAL A 13 -26.99 0.94 3.82
N ASN A 14 -27.26 2.23 4.04
CA ASN A 14 -28.48 2.86 3.55
C ASN A 14 -28.42 3.12 2.02
N LYS A 15 -29.53 3.58 1.43
CA LYS A 15 -29.62 3.87 -0.02
C LYS A 15 -28.68 4.99 -0.50
N GLN A 16 -28.09 5.76 0.42
CA GLN A 16 -27.15 6.84 0.18
C GLN A 16 -25.68 6.40 0.40
N PHE A 17 -25.42 5.09 0.56
CA PHE A 17 -24.10 4.54 0.88
C PHE A 17 -23.51 5.03 2.21
N GLU A 18 -24.36 5.38 3.18
CA GLU A 18 -23.98 5.74 4.53
C GLU A 18 -24.34 4.63 5.53
N LEU A 19 -23.76 4.69 6.72
CA LEU A 19 -24.03 3.71 7.77
C LEU A 19 -25.44 3.89 8.35
N ASP A 20 -26.26 2.84 8.26
CA ASP A 20 -27.53 2.75 8.96
C ASP A 20 -27.28 2.36 10.43
N TYR A 21 -27.58 3.28 11.34
CA TYR A 21 -27.33 3.11 12.75
C TYR A 21 -28.25 2.09 13.42
N ASP A 22 -29.50 2.02 12.99
CA ASP A 22 -30.49 1.14 13.60
C ASP A 22 -30.20 -0.29 13.17
N ALA A 23 -29.99 -0.51 11.88
CA ALA A 23 -29.58 -1.81 11.34
C ALA A 23 -28.24 -2.28 11.93
N TYR A 24 -27.26 -1.38 12.09
CA TYR A 24 -25.98 -1.72 12.72
C TYR A 24 -26.12 -2.15 14.19
N ASN A 25 -27.01 -1.49 14.94
CA ASN A 25 -27.27 -1.84 16.34
C ASN A 25 -27.99 -3.18 16.47
N GLU A 26 -28.87 -3.52 15.52
CA GLU A 26 -29.57 -4.82 15.46
C GLU A 26 -28.64 -5.97 15.03
N LEU A 27 -27.87 -5.78 13.94
CA LEU A 27 -26.96 -6.80 13.41
C LEU A 27 -25.73 -7.02 14.31
N GLY A 28 -25.38 -6.00 15.09
CA GLY A 28 -24.25 -6.01 16.00
C GLY A 28 -22.93 -5.59 15.35
N ARG A 29 -21.87 -5.55 16.18
CA ARG A 29 -20.57 -5.00 15.81
C ARG A 29 -19.86 -5.82 14.73
N VAL A 30 -19.16 -5.14 13.83
CA VAL A 30 -18.25 -5.77 12.88
C VAL A 30 -17.04 -6.32 13.62
N ASN A 31 -16.77 -7.62 13.43
CA ASN A 31 -15.56 -8.26 13.91
C ASN A 31 -14.63 -8.51 12.72
N ILE A 32 -13.39 -8.08 12.86
CA ILE A 32 -12.33 -8.28 11.87
C ILE A 32 -11.58 -9.57 12.18
N SER A 33 -11.06 -10.23 11.13
CA SER A 33 -10.24 -11.42 11.31
C SER A 33 -8.96 -11.10 12.08
N THR A 34 -8.43 -12.07 12.82
CA THR A 34 -7.19 -11.91 13.60
C THR A 34 -6.02 -11.50 12.70
N PHE A 35 -5.98 -12.03 11.48
CA PHE A 35 -5.00 -11.64 10.46
C PHE A 35 -5.09 -10.15 10.14
N PHE A 36 -6.28 -9.65 9.84
CA PHE A 36 -6.50 -8.24 9.51
C PHE A 36 -6.19 -7.31 10.70
N ALA A 37 -6.58 -7.73 11.91
CA ALA A 37 -6.30 -7.02 13.15
C ALA A 37 -4.79 -6.86 13.40
N LEU A 38 -4.02 -7.95 13.25
CA LEU A 38 -2.56 -7.93 13.43
C LEU A 38 -1.88 -7.09 12.34
N SER A 39 -2.29 -7.25 11.08
CA SER A 39 -1.77 -6.45 9.96
C SER A 39 -1.94 -4.95 10.17
N TYR A 40 -3.11 -4.51 10.67
CA TYR A 40 -3.31 -3.11 11.01
C TYR A 40 -2.49 -2.65 12.23
N GLY A 41 -2.38 -3.49 13.26
CA GLY A 41 -1.48 -3.22 14.38
C GLY A 41 -0.04 -3.00 13.92
N LEU A 42 0.49 -3.89 13.08
CA LEU A 42 1.83 -3.76 12.52
C LEU A 42 1.97 -2.55 11.60
N SER A 43 0.92 -2.19 10.85
CA SER A 43 0.90 -0.96 10.05
C SER A 43 1.00 0.29 10.92
N PHE A 44 0.25 0.36 12.02
CA PHE A 44 0.33 1.45 13.00
C PHE A 44 1.72 1.55 13.63
N ALA A 45 2.28 0.41 14.05
CA ALA A 45 3.62 0.33 14.60
C ALA A 45 4.66 0.80 13.58
N THR A 46 4.52 0.41 12.32
CA THR A 46 5.42 0.79 11.23
C THR A 46 5.47 2.30 11.06
N ILE A 47 4.32 2.97 11.00
CA ILE A 47 4.31 4.41 10.73
C ILE A 47 4.88 5.18 11.93
N ALA A 48 4.53 4.81 13.15
CA ALA A 48 5.11 5.40 14.35
C ALA A 48 6.62 5.17 14.45
N ALA A 49 7.07 3.93 14.20
CA ALA A 49 8.49 3.59 14.18
C ALA A 49 9.24 4.39 13.10
N THR A 50 8.62 4.57 11.94
CA THR A 50 9.18 5.32 10.82
C THR A 50 9.46 6.77 11.20
N ILE A 51 8.49 7.47 11.79
CA ILE A 51 8.64 8.86 12.22
C ILE A 51 9.74 8.97 13.29
N SER A 52 9.69 8.10 14.32
CA SER A 52 10.69 8.10 15.40
C SER A 52 12.09 7.76 14.88
N HIS A 53 12.23 6.80 13.97
CA HIS A 53 13.52 6.42 13.40
C HIS A 53 14.13 7.54 12.54
N VAL A 54 13.34 8.17 11.67
CA VAL A 54 13.81 9.31 10.88
C VAL A 54 14.20 10.48 11.78
N GLY A 55 13.39 10.80 12.78
CA GLY A 55 13.70 11.88 13.73
C GLY A 55 15.00 11.65 14.49
N LEU A 56 15.23 10.43 15.00
CA LEU A 56 16.39 10.10 15.83
C LEU A 56 17.69 9.91 15.04
N PHE A 57 17.65 9.12 13.96
CA PHE A 57 18.85 8.72 13.24
C PHE A 57 19.20 9.69 12.11
N TYR A 58 18.20 10.14 11.35
CA TYR A 58 18.41 10.96 10.16
C TYR A 58 18.11 12.45 10.39
N GLY A 59 17.44 12.85 11.47
CA GLY A 59 16.99 14.23 11.67
C GLY A 59 18.12 15.28 11.59
N LYS A 60 19.28 14.99 12.17
CA LYS A 60 20.47 15.87 12.09
C LYS A 60 21.01 15.95 10.67
N GLU A 61 21.10 14.82 9.98
CA GLU A 61 21.59 14.75 8.61
C GLU A 61 20.63 15.47 7.65
N ILE A 62 19.32 15.30 7.83
CA ILE A 62 18.29 16.00 7.07
C ILE A 62 18.43 17.50 7.25
N TYR A 63 18.57 17.99 8.49
CA TYR A 63 18.74 19.41 8.76
C TYR A 63 20.04 19.96 8.14
N GLN A 64 21.14 19.22 8.25
CA GLN A 64 22.42 19.60 7.66
C GLN A 64 22.34 19.63 6.13
N ARG A 65 21.83 18.58 5.49
CA ARG A 65 21.66 18.50 4.04
C ARG A 65 20.68 19.57 3.54
N PHE A 66 19.60 19.84 4.25
CA PHE A 66 18.68 20.93 3.92
C PHE A 66 19.41 22.28 3.92
N ARG A 67 20.24 22.55 4.93
CA ARG A 67 21.04 23.78 5.03
C ARG A 67 22.15 23.87 3.97
N VAL A 68 22.79 22.75 3.64
CA VAL A 68 23.92 22.65 2.70
C VAL A 68 23.45 22.60 1.25
N SER A 69 22.25 22.10 0.96
CA SER A 69 21.70 21.98 -0.41
C SER A 69 21.70 23.29 -1.21
N ARG A 70 21.70 24.44 -0.53
CA ARG A 70 21.77 25.77 -1.16
C ARG A 70 23.18 26.27 -1.47
N ARG A 71 24.22 25.57 -0.99
CA ARG A 71 25.62 26.01 -1.01
C ARG A 71 26.59 24.94 -1.53
N GLU A 72 26.09 23.77 -1.91
CA GLU A 72 26.92 22.65 -2.33
C GLU A 72 27.39 22.82 -3.78
N ASP A 73 28.65 22.46 -4.02
CA ASP A 73 29.20 22.47 -5.37
C ASP A 73 28.50 21.40 -6.21
N PRO A 74 28.09 21.73 -7.45
CA PRO A 74 27.37 20.82 -8.30
C PRO A 74 28.22 19.58 -8.61
N ASP A 75 27.62 18.42 -8.45
CA ASP A 75 28.27 17.14 -8.76
C ASP A 75 28.59 17.02 -10.26
N ILE A 76 29.40 16.02 -10.61
CA ILE A 76 29.81 15.83 -12.01
C ILE A 76 28.61 15.56 -12.92
N HIS A 77 27.56 14.92 -12.39
CA HIS A 77 26.36 14.68 -13.17
C HIS A 77 25.59 15.97 -13.46
N THR A 78 25.47 16.87 -12.49
CA THR A 78 24.87 18.20 -12.66
C THR A 78 25.68 19.03 -13.63
N LYS A 79 27.02 19.01 -13.53
CA LYS A 79 27.89 19.71 -14.50
C LYS A 79 27.67 19.25 -15.93
N LEU A 80 27.58 17.93 -16.15
CA LEU A 80 27.30 17.34 -17.47
C LEU A 80 25.87 17.63 -17.96
N MET A 81 24.91 17.84 -17.05
CA MET A 81 23.52 18.13 -17.39
C MET A 81 23.27 19.60 -17.75
N ARG A 82 24.20 20.52 -17.45
CA ARG A 82 24.09 21.96 -17.80
C ARG A 82 23.90 22.25 -19.29
N THR A 83 24.27 21.31 -20.15
CA THR A 83 24.05 21.41 -21.60
C THR A 83 22.56 21.38 -21.96
N TYR A 84 21.72 20.79 -21.12
CA TYR A 84 20.29 20.70 -21.34
C TYR A 84 19.55 21.82 -20.61
N GLU A 85 18.53 22.36 -21.25
CA GLU A 85 17.68 23.37 -20.62
C GLU A 85 16.82 22.75 -19.51
N ASP A 86 16.84 23.39 -18.34
CA ASP A 86 16.00 22.99 -17.22
C ASP A 86 14.51 23.16 -17.54
N ILE A 87 13.69 22.43 -16.78
CA ILE A 87 12.23 22.52 -16.88
C ILE A 87 11.79 23.83 -16.23
N PRO A 88 11.04 24.68 -16.95
CA PRO A 88 10.47 25.88 -16.35
C PRO A 88 9.57 25.52 -15.17
N ALA A 89 9.78 26.14 -14.01
CA ALA A 89 8.99 25.86 -12.80
C ALA A 89 7.47 26.02 -13.01
N TRP A 90 7.05 26.89 -13.94
CA TRP A 90 5.64 27.10 -14.27
C TRP A 90 4.95 25.85 -14.84
N TRP A 91 5.67 24.89 -15.44
CA TRP A 91 5.07 23.63 -15.90
C TRP A 91 4.49 22.84 -14.72
N PHE A 92 5.24 22.77 -13.62
CA PHE A 92 4.81 22.12 -12.39
C PHE A 92 3.67 22.86 -11.71
N TYR A 93 3.76 24.19 -11.62
CA TYR A 93 2.69 25.00 -11.03
C TYR A 93 1.40 24.91 -11.85
N SER A 94 1.49 25.01 -13.18
CA SER A 94 0.35 24.89 -14.08
C SER A 94 -0.31 23.51 -13.96
N LEU A 95 0.48 22.43 -13.93
CA LEU A 95 -0.04 21.08 -13.78
C LEU A 95 -0.75 20.90 -12.42
N THR A 96 -0.14 21.40 -11.35
CA THR A 96 -0.69 21.33 -9.99
C THR A 96 -1.99 22.12 -9.87
N VAL A 97 -2.04 23.34 -10.42
CA VAL A 97 -3.25 24.17 -10.40
C VAL A 97 -4.36 23.53 -11.23
N LEU A 98 -4.04 22.99 -12.41
CA LEU A 98 -5.02 22.33 -13.26
C LEU A 98 -5.59 21.08 -12.60
N SER A 99 -4.74 20.20 -12.05
CA SER A 99 -5.19 18.98 -11.38
C SER A 99 -5.99 19.28 -10.12
N MET A 100 -5.60 20.29 -9.34
CA MET A 100 -6.35 20.75 -8.17
C MET A 100 -7.71 21.32 -8.56
N ALA A 101 -7.78 22.12 -9.63
CA ALA A 101 -9.03 22.70 -10.11
C ALA A 101 -10.01 21.61 -10.56
N VAL A 102 -9.54 20.62 -11.34
CA VAL A 102 -10.36 19.47 -11.75
C VAL A 102 -10.85 18.68 -10.53
N ALA A 103 -9.97 18.40 -9.57
CA ALA A 103 -10.34 17.67 -8.35
C ALA A 103 -11.37 18.44 -7.51
N LEU A 104 -11.22 19.78 -7.38
CA LEU A 104 -12.17 20.64 -6.68
C LEU A 104 -13.54 20.65 -7.37
N ILE A 105 -13.56 20.79 -8.70
CA ILE A 105 -14.81 20.75 -9.49
C ILE A 105 -15.53 19.42 -9.25
N LEU A 106 -14.82 18.30 -9.32
CA LEU A 106 -15.40 16.97 -9.04
C LEU A 106 -15.98 16.88 -7.63
N CYS A 107 -15.27 17.38 -6.61
CA CYS A 107 -15.75 17.38 -5.23
C CYS A 107 -16.97 18.31 -5.02
N THR A 108 -17.11 19.38 -5.80
CA THR A 108 -18.23 20.33 -5.68
C THR A 108 -19.45 19.97 -6.52
N VAL A 109 -19.24 19.44 -7.73
CA VAL A 109 -20.31 19.17 -8.71
C VAL A 109 -20.89 17.77 -8.51
N LEU A 110 -20.05 16.77 -8.20
CA LEU A 110 -20.48 15.39 -7.97
C LEU A 110 -20.52 15.06 -6.47
N ILE A 111 -20.99 16.00 -5.64
CA ILE A 111 -20.99 15.82 -4.19
C ILE A 111 -21.80 14.60 -3.74
N ASP A 112 -22.90 14.30 -4.43
CA ASP A 112 -23.76 13.15 -4.13
C ASP A 112 -23.06 11.81 -4.40
N GLN A 113 -22.09 11.77 -5.33
CA GLN A 113 -21.35 10.56 -5.68
C GLN A 113 -20.00 10.46 -4.95
N VAL A 114 -19.27 11.56 -4.84
CA VAL A 114 -17.90 11.59 -4.27
C VAL A 114 -17.95 11.73 -2.74
N GLN A 115 -18.99 12.38 -2.20
CA GLN A 115 -19.23 12.61 -0.76
C GLN A 115 -18.11 13.35 0.00
N LEU A 116 -16.96 13.64 -0.64
CA LEU A 116 -15.83 14.35 -0.08
C LEU A 116 -16.07 15.87 -0.15
N PRO A 117 -16.03 16.59 0.98
CA PRO A 117 -16.17 18.04 0.96
C PRO A 117 -14.88 18.71 0.45
N TRP A 118 -14.99 19.93 -0.10
CA TRP A 118 -13.87 20.67 -0.68
C TRP A 118 -12.68 20.84 0.27
N TRP A 119 -12.93 21.03 1.58
CA TRP A 119 -11.88 21.16 2.58
C TRP A 119 -11.13 19.84 2.79
N GLY A 120 -11.80 18.70 2.60
CA GLY A 120 -11.21 17.37 2.71
C GLY A 120 -10.15 17.14 1.63
N LEU A 121 -10.38 17.63 0.42
CA LEU A 121 -9.39 17.61 -0.66
C LEU A 121 -8.15 18.45 -0.30
N VAL A 122 -8.35 19.69 0.15
CA VAL A 122 -7.24 20.58 0.56
C VAL A 122 -6.43 19.94 1.69
N PHE A 123 -7.12 19.32 2.65
CA PHE A 123 -6.48 18.59 3.74
C PHE A 123 -5.69 17.37 3.24
N ALA A 124 -6.22 16.59 2.30
CA ALA A 124 -5.51 15.46 1.69
C ALA A 124 -4.23 15.91 0.99
N CYS A 125 -4.30 16.98 0.20
CA CYS A 125 -3.14 17.55 -0.49
C CYS A 125 -2.09 18.09 0.50
N GLY A 126 -2.52 18.77 1.57
CA GLY A 126 -1.63 19.23 2.63
C GLY A 126 -0.92 18.07 3.34
N MET A 127 -1.66 17.00 3.68
CA MET A 127 -1.09 15.79 4.25
C MET A 127 -0.08 15.15 3.30
N SER A 128 -0.44 14.98 2.03
CA SER A 128 0.44 14.43 1.00
C SER A 128 1.76 15.22 0.89
N PHE A 129 1.66 16.55 0.84
CA PHE A 129 2.82 17.44 0.75
C PHE A 129 3.79 17.29 1.94
N VAL A 130 3.26 17.28 3.17
CA VAL A 130 4.07 17.16 4.38
C VAL A 130 4.77 15.80 4.46
N PHE A 131 4.06 14.72 4.14
CA PHE A 131 4.61 13.36 4.27
C PHE A 131 5.46 12.92 3.06
N THR A 132 5.40 13.61 1.92
CA THR A 132 6.22 13.30 0.75
C THR A 132 7.71 13.35 1.07
N LEU A 133 8.18 14.39 1.77
CA LEU A 133 9.60 14.53 2.09
C LEU A 133 10.17 13.40 2.97
N PRO A 134 9.63 13.11 4.17
CA PRO A 134 10.17 12.07 5.03
C PRO A 134 10.08 10.69 4.36
N ILE A 135 8.97 10.37 3.69
CA ILE A 135 8.79 9.09 3.03
C ILE A 135 9.78 8.95 1.87
N SER A 136 10.00 10.00 1.07
CA SER A 136 11.02 9.99 0.01
C SER A 136 12.42 9.67 0.55
N ILE A 137 12.79 10.19 1.73
CA ILE A 137 14.10 9.95 2.35
C ILE A 137 14.24 8.49 2.78
N ILE A 138 13.19 7.93 3.38
CA ILE A 138 13.17 6.52 3.76
C ILE A 138 13.25 5.66 2.52
N THR A 139 12.41 5.90 1.51
CA THR A 139 12.46 5.16 0.26
C THR A 139 13.81 5.27 -0.42
N ALA A 140 14.46 6.43 -0.39
CA ALA A 140 15.80 6.60 -0.94
C ALA A 140 16.90 5.84 -0.20
N THR A 141 16.72 5.53 1.09
CA THR A 141 17.73 4.87 1.93
C THR A 141 17.48 3.38 2.11
N THR A 142 16.21 2.97 2.20
CA THR A 142 15.79 1.59 2.50
C THR A 142 15.16 0.88 1.29
N ASN A 143 14.88 1.62 0.21
CA ASN A 143 14.09 1.12 -0.93
C ASN A 143 12.69 0.60 -0.52
N GLN A 144 12.17 1.07 0.61
CA GLN A 144 10.83 0.75 1.12
C GLN A 144 10.02 2.04 1.26
N ALA A 145 8.76 2.01 0.85
CA ALA A 145 7.84 3.14 0.95
C ALA A 145 6.73 2.80 1.96
N PRO A 146 6.83 3.26 3.22
CA PRO A 146 5.76 3.09 4.19
C PRO A 146 4.46 3.69 3.66
N GLY A 147 3.37 2.92 3.70
CA GLY A 147 2.08 3.35 3.19
C GLY A 147 1.41 4.41 4.09
N LEU A 148 0.98 5.55 3.53
CA LEU A 148 0.11 6.50 4.24
C LEU A 148 -1.35 6.08 4.28
N ASN A 149 -1.73 5.03 3.52
CA ASN A 149 -3.11 4.56 3.38
C ASN A 149 -3.84 4.52 4.72
N VAL A 150 -3.29 3.77 5.68
CA VAL A 150 -3.93 3.53 6.97
C VAL A 150 -4.10 4.81 7.79
N ILE A 151 -3.12 5.73 7.81
CA ILE A 151 -3.25 6.99 8.55
C ILE A 151 -4.23 7.94 7.88
N SER A 152 -4.23 8.01 6.55
CA SER A 152 -5.18 8.87 5.83
C SER A 152 -6.62 8.41 6.07
N GLU A 153 -6.86 7.11 6.05
CA GLU A 153 -8.16 6.51 6.36
C GLU A 153 -8.53 6.68 7.85
N TYR A 154 -7.56 6.52 8.76
CA TYR A 154 -7.76 6.75 10.19
C TYR A 154 -8.15 8.21 10.49
N ALA A 155 -7.46 9.18 9.89
CA ALA A 155 -7.71 10.60 10.11
C ALA A 155 -9.08 11.01 9.59
N MET A 156 -9.41 10.68 8.34
CA MET A 156 -10.70 11.07 7.75
C MET A 156 -11.87 10.31 8.39
N GLY A 157 -11.69 9.02 8.69
CA GLY A 157 -12.68 8.22 9.42
C GLY A 157 -13.00 8.74 10.83
N LEU A 158 -12.05 9.41 11.49
CA LEU A 158 -12.31 10.10 12.76
C LEU A 158 -13.07 11.41 12.59
N ILE A 159 -12.78 12.18 11.53
CA ILE A 159 -13.39 13.49 11.29
C ILE A 159 -14.82 13.34 10.77
N ARG A 160 -15.04 12.42 9.83
CA ARG A 160 -16.33 12.20 9.17
C ARG A 160 -16.65 10.70 9.05
N PRO A 161 -17.01 10.04 10.16
CA PRO A 161 -17.44 8.63 10.14
C PRO A 161 -18.78 8.48 9.42
N GLY A 162 -19.05 7.30 8.86
CA GLY A 162 -20.29 6.99 8.16
C GLY A 162 -20.25 7.18 6.65
N TYR A 163 -19.15 7.73 6.11
CA TYR A 163 -18.99 8.06 4.68
C TYR A 163 -17.82 7.26 4.06
N PRO A 164 -18.04 6.01 3.60
CA PRO A 164 -16.99 5.17 3.04
C PRO A 164 -16.36 5.77 1.78
N ILE A 165 -17.17 6.34 0.88
CA ILE A 165 -16.68 6.90 -0.38
C ILE A 165 -15.79 8.12 -0.12
N ALA A 166 -16.22 9.01 0.77
CA ALA A 166 -15.41 10.17 1.16
C ALA A 166 -14.04 9.76 1.73
N ASN A 167 -14.01 8.71 2.56
CA ASN A 167 -12.78 8.18 3.15
C ASN A 167 -11.84 7.59 2.08
N VAL A 168 -12.39 6.82 1.13
CA VAL A 168 -11.66 6.26 -0.01
C VAL A 168 -11.07 7.38 -0.88
N CYS A 169 -11.86 8.39 -1.23
CA CYS A 169 -11.38 9.53 -2.01
C CYS A 169 -10.26 10.27 -1.29
N PHE A 170 -10.40 10.50 0.02
CA PHE A 170 -9.35 11.14 0.83
C PHE A 170 -8.03 10.36 0.80
N LYS A 171 -8.10 9.04 0.96
CA LYS A 171 -6.93 8.15 0.84
C LYS A 171 -6.29 8.23 -0.53
N VAL A 172 -7.08 8.15 -1.61
CA VAL A 172 -6.54 8.19 -2.98
C VAL A 172 -5.83 9.52 -3.22
N TYR A 173 -6.46 10.65 -2.90
CA TYR A 173 -5.84 11.96 -3.05
C TYR A 173 -4.61 12.17 -2.16
N GLY A 174 -4.60 11.61 -0.95
CA GLY A 174 -3.46 11.72 -0.02
C GLY A 174 -2.29 10.81 -0.40
N TYR A 175 -2.54 9.49 -0.46
CA TYR A 175 -1.51 8.47 -0.64
C TYR A 175 -1.04 8.33 -2.09
N MET A 176 -1.94 8.24 -3.07
CA MET A 176 -1.52 8.01 -4.47
C MET A 176 -0.76 9.20 -5.02
N SER A 177 -1.16 10.43 -4.66
CA SER A 177 -0.42 11.64 -5.03
C SER A 177 1.01 11.63 -4.50
N MET A 178 1.21 11.18 -3.26
CA MET A 178 2.53 11.03 -2.67
C MET A 178 3.32 9.93 -3.38
N SER A 179 2.72 8.75 -3.58
CA SER A 179 3.38 7.62 -4.25
C SER A 179 3.85 8.01 -5.65
N GLN A 180 3.02 8.74 -6.40
CA GLN A 180 3.38 9.27 -7.71
C GLN A 180 4.48 10.34 -7.63
N ALA A 181 4.47 11.21 -6.61
CA ALA A 181 5.56 12.16 -6.42
C ALA A 181 6.91 11.46 -6.18
N VAL A 182 6.93 10.39 -5.38
CA VAL A 182 8.15 9.59 -5.12
C VAL A 182 8.61 8.88 -6.39
N ALA A 183 7.70 8.25 -7.14
CA ALA A 183 8.02 7.58 -8.40
C ALA A 183 8.58 8.57 -9.44
N PHE A 184 7.92 9.72 -9.58
CA PHE A 184 8.36 10.81 -10.44
C PHE A 184 9.77 11.29 -10.10
N LEU A 185 10.09 11.50 -8.82
CA LEU A 185 11.44 11.87 -8.37
C LEU A 185 12.48 10.79 -8.66
N SER A 186 12.14 9.51 -8.47
CA SER A 186 13.02 8.38 -8.77
C SER A 186 13.41 8.34 -10.25
N ASP A 187 12.44 8.55 -11.12
CA ASP A 187 12.64 8.62 -12.56
C ASP A 187 13.48 9.82 -12.99
N PHE A 188 13.26 11.00 -12.41
CA PHE A 188 14.11 12.18 -12.66
C PHE A 188 15.56 11.92 -12.29
N LYS A 189 15.78 11.23 -11.17
CA LYS A 189 17.12 10.83 -10.73
C LYS A 189 17.75 9.84 -11.71
N LEU A 190 17.00 8.85 -12.17
CA LEU A 190 17.46 7.92 -13.20
C LEU A 190 17.82 8.65 -14.51
N GLY A 191 16.95 9.54 -14.98
CA GLY A 191 17.19 10.36 -16.17
C GLY A 191 18.43 11.25 -16.05
N HIS A 192 18.66 11.82 -14.86
CA HIS A 192 19.83 12.63 -14.55
C HIS A 192 21.15 11.82 -14.62
N TYR A 193 21.11 10.56 -14.19
CA TYR A 193 22.25 9.65 -14.31
C TYR A 193 22.48 9.18 -15.76
N MET A 194 21.39 8.91 -16.49
CA MET A 194 21.43 8.47 -17.89
C MET A 194 21.67 9.59 -18.91
N LYS A 195 21.70 10.86 -18.47
CA LYS A 195 21.88 12.04 -19.33
C LYS A 195 20.75 12.26 -20.34
N ILE A 196 19.53 11.94 -19.91
CA ILE A 196 18.31 12.20 -20.68
C ILE A 196 17.89 13.67 -20.45
N PRO A 197 17.53 14.42 -21.51
CA PRO A 197 17.05 15.80 -21.37
C PRO A 197 15.83 15.89 -20.44
N PRO A 198 15.82 16.80 -19.44
CA PRO A 198 14.80 16.83 -18.40
C PRO A 198 13.41 17.20 -18.94
N ARG A 199 13.32 18.10 -19.94
CA ARG A 199 12.05 18.45 -20.60
C ARG A 199 11.40 17.26 -21.30
N SER A 200 12.19 16.48 -22.03
CA SER A 200 11.69 15.26 -22.68
C SER A 200 11.21 14.26 -21.64
N MET A 201 11.95 14.13 -20.53
CA MET A 201 11.58 13.27 -19.42
C MET A 201 10.19 13.65 -18.85
N PHE A 202 9.98 14.94 -18.55
CA PHE A 202 8.70 15.46 -18.06
C PHE A 202 7.53 15.14 -19.02
N VAL A 203 7.71 15.40 -20.33
CA VAL A 203 6.66 15.17 -21.33
C VAL A 203 6.34 13.68 -21.44
N VAL A 204 7.35 12.80 -21.48
CA VAL A 204 7.15 11.35 -21.55
C VAL A 204 6.42 10.82 -20.32
N GLN A 205 6.76 11.28 -19.12
CA GLN A 205 6.04 10.90 -17.91
C GLN A 205 4.60 11.41 -17.89
N PHE A 206 4.38 12.66 -18.30
CA PHE A 206 3.04 13.24 -18.35
C PHE A 206 2.14 12.47 -19.32
N VAL A 207 2.61 12.26 -20.55
CA VAL A 207 1.89 11.48 -21.57
C VAL A 207 1.72 10.04 -21.12
N GLY A 208 2.77 9.42 -20.58
CA GLY A 208 2.73 8.05 -20.06
C GLY A 208 1.70 7.88 -18.95
N THR A 209 1.56 8.86 -18.06
CA THR A 209 0.56 8.84 -16.99
C THR A 209 -0.86 8.93 -17.54
N ILE A 210 -1.10 9.78 -18.54
CA ILE A 210 -2.41 9.89 -19.21
C ILE A 210 -2.76 8.59 -19.92
N VAL A 211 -1.81 8.02 -20.68
CA VAL A 211 -2.00 6.77 -21.42
C VAL A 211 -2.26 5.62 -20.44
N ALA A 212 -1.43 5.46 -19.40
CA ALA A 212 -1.59 4.42 -18.39
C ALA A 212 -2.93 4.55 -17.65
N GLY A 213 -3.31 5.75 -17.23
CA GLY A 213 -4.60 6.00 -16.57
C GLY A 213 -5.79 5.66 -17.46
N THR A 214 -5.74 6.06 -18.74
CA THR A 214 -6.82 5.80 -19.71
C THR A 214 -6.93 4.32 -20.05
N ILE A 215 -5.81 3.64 -20.32
CA ILE A 215 -5.80 2.21 -20.64
C ILE A 215 -6.26 1.39 -19.44
N ASN A 216 -5.74 1.65 -18.24
CA ASN A 216 -6.13 0.91 -17.04
C ASN A 216 -7.63 1.05 -16.76
N LEU A 217 -8.18 2.26 -16.87
CA LEU A 217 -9.63 2.49 -16.70
C LEU A 217 -10.45 1.79 -17.79
N SER A 218 -10.02 1.88 -19.05
CA SER A 218 -10.72 1.26 -20.18
C SER A 218 -10.74 -0.26 -20.08
N VAL A 219 -9.60 -0.87 -19.72
CA VAL A 219 -9.48 -2.32 -19.52
C VAL A 219 -10.30 -2.76 -18.30
N ALA A 220 -10.27 -2.02 -17.19
CA ALA A 220 -11.10 -2.32 -16.03
C ALA A 220 -12.59 -2.31 -16.38
N TRP A 221 -13.05 -1.27 -17.09
CA TRP A 221 -14.45 -1.17 -17.53
C TRP A 221 -14.83 -2.30 -18.48
N TRP A 222 -13.95 -2.65 -19.43
CA TRP A 222 -14.15 -3.74 -20.36
C TRP A 222 -14.23 -5.10 -19.63
N LEU A 223 -13.36 -5.36 -18.66
CA LEU A 223 -13.39 -6.60 -17.87
C LEU A 223 -14.66 -6.72 -17.04
N LEU A 224 -15.10 -5.64 -16.39
CA LEU A 224 -16.36 -5.61 -15.63
C LEU A 224 -17.59 -5.87 -16.51
N GLY A 225 -17.57 -5.43 -17.77
CA GLY A 225 -18.68 -5.64 -18.72
C GLY A 225 -18.66 -6.96 -19.48
N SER A 226 -17.50 -7.64 -19.56
CA SER A 226 -17.32 -8.85 -20.38
C SER A 226 -17.22 -10.15 -19.57
N VAL A 227 -16.71 -10.10 -18.33
CA VAL A 227 -16.53 -11.28 -17.49
C VAL A 227 -17.70 -11.39 -16.51
N GLU A 228 -18.52 -12.43 -16.68
CA GLU A 228 -19.62 -12.72 -15.77
C GLU A 228 -19.10 -13.10 -14.37
N ASN A 229 -19.74 -12.57 -13.33
CA ASN A 229 -19.42 -12.85 -11.91
C ASN A 229 -17.97 -12.53 -11.48
N ILE A 230 -17.30 -11.57 -12.14
CA ILE A 230 -15.98 -11.09 -11.71
C ILE A 230 -15.99 -10.69 -10.23
N CYS A 231 -14.95 -11.07 -9.50
CA CYS A 231 -14.80 -10.83 -8.05
C CYS A 231 -15.81 -11.58 -7.13
N HIS A 232 -16.73 -12.40 -7.64
CA HIS A 232 -17.68 -13.20 -6.84
C HIS A 232 -17.21 -14.64 -6.66
N ILE A 233 -16.30 -14.88 -5.70
CA ILE A 233 -15.60 -16.16 -5.52
C ILE A 233 -16.55 -17.38 -5.45
N GLU A 234 -17.73 -17.25 -4.84
CA GLU A 234 -18.72 -18.33 -4.73
C GLU A 234 -19.28 -18.81 -6.07
N LYS A 235 -19.35 -17.92 -7.06
CA LYS A 235 -19.89 -18.20 -8.40
C LYS A 235 -18.79 -18.51 -9.41
N LEU A 236 -17.53 -18.36 -9.01
CA LEU A 236 -16.36 -18.63 -9.83
C LEU A 236 -15.90 -20.07 -9.61
N SER A 237 -15.33 -20.69 -10.64
CA SER A 237 -14.65 -21.98 -10.47
C SER A 237 -13.43 -21.80 -9.56
N ALA A 238 -13.07 -22.84 -8.79
CA ALA A 238 -11.99 -22.80 -7.81
C ALA A 238 -10.63 -22.35 -8.37
N ASN A 239 -10.41 -22.51 -9.68
CA ASN A 239 -9.18 -22.14 -10.38
C ASN A 239 -9.30 -20.85 -11.21
N SER A 240 -10.38 -20.09 -11.03
CA SER A 240 -10.57 -18.87 -11.82
C SER A 240 -9.61 -17.76 -11.37
N PRO A 241 -8.95 -17.06 -12.30
CA PRO A 241 -8.04 -15.95 -11.96
C PRO A 241 -8.76 -14.68 -11.49
N TRP A 242 -10.10 -14.62 -11.61
CA TRP A 242 -10.89 -13.41 -11.43
C TRP A 242 -11.39 -13.18 -9.99
N THR A 243 -10.51 -13.33 -9.01
CA THR A 243 -10.86 -13.26 -7.57
C THR A 243 -10.76 -11.86 -6.96
N CYS A 244 -10.13 -10.90 -7.63
CA CYS A 244 -10.00 -9.48 -7.24
C CYS A 244 -9.57 -9.24 -5.78
N PRO A 245 -8.45 -9.83 -5.32
CA PRO A 245 -8.09 -9.80 -3.90
C PRO A 245 -7.74 -8.38 -3.40
N ASN A 246 -7.06 -7.57 -4.21
CA ASN A 246 -6.74 -6.19 -3.84
C ASN A 246 -7.99 -5.31 -3.72
N ASP A 247 -8.95 -5.46 -4.63
CA ASP A 247 -10.19 -4.68 -4.62
C ASP A 247 -11.07 -5.05 -3.42
N ARG A 248 -11.09 -6.33 -3.02
CA ARG A 248 -11.75 -6.79 -1.80
C ARG A 248 -11.15 -6.15 -0.55
N VAL A 249 -9.82 -6.19 -0.41
CA VAL A 249 -9.14 -5.54 0.73
C VAL A 249 -9.40 -4.03 0.75
N PHE A 250 -9.43 -3.41 -0.43
CA PHE A 250 -9.73 -1.98 -0.56
C PHE A 250 -11.18 -1.67 -0.14
N PHE A 251 -12.14 -2.52 -0.52
CA PHE A 251 -13.53 -2.43 -0.08
C PHE A 251 -13.68 -2.64 1.43
N ASP A 252 -13.08 -3.69 1.99
CA ASP A 252 -13.11 -3.98 3.43
C ASP A 252 -12.51 -2.83 4.25
N ALA A 253 -11.41 -2.25 3.76
CA ALA A 253 -10.81 -1.05 4.35
C ALA A 253 -11.78 0.14 4.36
N SER A 254 -12.54 0.36 3.27
CA SER A 254 -13.55 1.42 3.20
C SER A 254 -14.67 1.25 4.22
N VAL A 255 -15.07 0.00 4.51
CA VAL A 255 -16.09 -0.33 5.50
C VAL A 255 -15.57 -0.11 6.92
N ILE A 256 -14.35 -0.59 7.21
CA ILE A 256 -13.75 -0.50 8.54
C ILE A 256 -13.42 0.95 8.91
N TRP A 257 -12.75 1.68 8.01
CA TRP A 257 -12.28 3.03 8.30
C TRP A 257 -13.29 4.11 7.96
N GLY A 258 -14.10 3.94 6.92
CA GLY A 258 -15.02 4.97 6.44
C GLY A 258 -16.45 4.79 6.94
N LEU A 259 -17.06 3.63 6.69
CA LEU A 259 -18.45 3.35 7.04
C LEU A 259 -18.64 3.24 8.56
N VAL A 260 -18.03 2.24 9.20
CA VAL A 260 -18.16 2.01 10.65
C VAL A 260 -17.36 3.07 11.43
N GLY A 261 -16.14 3.33 10.96
CA GLY A 261 -15.24 4.36 11.45
C GLY A 261 -14.32 3.88 12.59
N PRO A 262 -13.15 4.54 12.77
CA PRO A 262 -12.15 4.13 13.75
C PRO A 262 -12.69 4.14 15.19
N ARG A 263 -13.60 5.07 15.51
CA ARG A 263 -14.19 5.19 16.85
C ARG A 263 -15.02 3.96 17.27
N ARG A 264 -15.63 3.26 16.31
CA ARG A 264 -16.48 2.07 16.55
C ARG A 264 -15.77 0.73 16.36
N ILE A 265 -14.56 0.74 15.80
CA ILE A 265 -13.71 -0.46 15.68
C ILE A 265 -12.57 -0.43 16.71
N PHE A 266 -11.76 0.62 16.67
CA PHE A 266 -10.55 0.80 17.49
C PHE A 266 -10.75 1.79 18.64
N GLY A 267 -11.88 2.47 18.72
CA GLY A 267 -12.20 3.39 19.82
C GLY A 267 -12.92 2.71 20.99
N PRO A 268 -13.38 3.49 21.98
CA PRO A 268 -14.06 2.98 23.16
C PRO A 268 -15.41 2.30 22.85
N LEU A 269 -15.98 2.54 21.66
CA LEU A 269 -17.22 1.91 21.21
C LEU A 269 -16.97 0.57 20.48
N GLY A 270 -15.71 0.22 20.22
CA GLY A 270 -15.32 -0.97 19.47
C GLY A 270 -14.67 -2.07 20.30
N ASN A 271 -14.36 -3.19 19.64
CA ASN A 271 -13.77 -4.37 20.28
C ASN A 271 -12.23 -4.36 20.23
N TYR A 272 -11.61 -3.48 19.44
CA TYR A 272 -10.20 -3.55 19.08
C TYR A 272 -9.36 -2.37 19.59
N ALA A 273 -9.76 -1.76 20.72
CA ALA A 273 -9.06 -0.60 21.27
C ALA A 273 -7.59 -0.87 21.62
N ALA A 274 -7.25 -2.11 21.97
CA ALA A 274 -5.89 -2.52 22.27
C ALA A 274 -4.91 -2.39 21.09
N ILE A 275 -5.41 -2.39 19.84
CA ILE A 275 -4.55 -2.28 18.65
C ILE A 275 -3.88 -0.90 18.58
N ASN A 276 -4.47 0.15 19.16
CA ASN A 276 -3.84 1.46 19.21
C ASN A 276 -2.52 1.48 20.00
N TYR A 277 -2.30 0.53 20.94
CA TYR A 277 -1.02 0.42 21.64
C TYR A 277 0.16 0.12 20.71
N PHE A 278 -0.10 -0.43 19.51
CA PHE A 278 0.93 -0.62 18.50
C PHE A 278 1.55 0.71 18.03
N PHE A 279 0.82 1.83 18.07
CA PHE A 279 1.44 3.15 17.82
C PHE A 279 2.52 3.46 18.85
N LEU A 280 2.28 3.17 20.13
CA LEU A 280 3.24 3.40 21.21
C LEU A 280 4.43 2.44 21.11
N ILE A 281 4.17 1.15 20.86
CA ILE A 281 5.21 0.13 20.66
C ILE A 281 6.08 0.52 19.46
N GLY A 282 5.45 0.88 18.34
CA GLY A 282 6.11 1.37 17.15
C GLY A 282 6.98 2.58 17.43
N ALA A 283 6.43 3.62 18.08
CA ALA A 283 7.16 4.84 18.42
C ALA A 283 8.35 4.56 19.35
N ALA A 284 8.21 3.67 20.32
CA ALA A 284 9.26 3.31 21.28
C ALA A 284 10.36 2.46 20.65
N SER A 285 10.04 1.67 19.63
CA SER A 285 10.96 0.68 19.06
C SER A 285 12.32 1.25 18.59
N PRO A 286 12.40 2.39 17.86
CA PRO A 286 13.70 2.94 17.45
C PRO A 286 14.47 3.57 18.62
N PHE A 287 13.79 4.04 19.67
CA PHE A 287 14.45 4.53 20.88
C PHE A 287 15.19 3.41 21.59
N VAL A 288 14.60 2.22 21.63
CA VAL A 288 15.25 1.04 22.22
C VAL A 288 16.55 0.74 21.46
N VAL A 289 16.53 0.70 20.12
CA VAL A 289 17.74 0.51 19.30
C VAL A 289 18.76 1.62 19.53
N TYR A 290 18.30 2.87 19.63
CA TYR A 290 19.16 4.01 19.89
C TYR A 290 19.86 3.94 21.27
N ILE A 291 19.14 3.52 22.30
CA ILE A 291 19.67 3.32 23.65
C ILE A 291 20.70 2.20 23.64
N PHE A 292 20.40 1.05 23.02
CA PHE A 292 21.35 -0.05 22.91
C PHE A 292 22.63 0.33 22.17
N HIS A 293 22.52 1.12 21.10
CA HIS A 293 23.68 1.65 20.40
C HIS A 293 24.53 2.56 21.31
N ARG A 294 23.93 3.36 22.20
CA ARG A 294 24.69 4.20 23.14
C ARG A 294 25.36 3.40 24.26
N ILE A 295 24.75 2.32 24.71
CA ILE A 295 25.30 1.45 25.77
C ILE A 295 26.44 0.59 25.21
N PHE A 296 26.32 0.11 23.97
CA PHE A 296 27.30 -0.76 23.32
C PHE A 296 27.92 -0.09 22.08
N PRO A 297 28.75 0.96 22.25
CA PRO A 297 29.31 1.72 21.12
C PRO A 297 30.24 0.89 20.22
N ASP A 298 30.83 -0.19 20.74
CA ASP A 298 31.72 -1.06 19.96
C ASP A 298 30.98 -1.91 18.92
N GLN A 299 29.67 -2.12 19.11
CA GLN A 299 28.85 -3.02 18.30
C GLN A 299 28.17 -2.25 17.15
N LYS A 300 28.93 -1.97 16.09
CA LYS A 300 28.46 -1.22 14.91
C LYS A 300 27.28 -1.85 14.16
N TRP A 301 27.01 -3.14 14.36
CA TRP A 301 25.88 -3.85 13.73
C TRP A 301 24.52 -3.43 14.30
N ILE A 302 24.46 -2.89 15.52
CA ILE A 302 23.20 -2.45 16.14
C ILE A 302 22.58 -1.29 15.33
N LEU A 303 23.42 -0.43 14.73
CA LEU A 303 22.98 0.64 13.83
C LEU A 303 22.37 0.13 12.51
N LEU A 304 22.65 -1.12 12.12
CA LEU A 304 22.10 -1.72 10.90
C LEU A 304 20.68 -2.26 11.11
N ILE A 305 20.21 -2.34 12.37
CA ILE A 305 18.86 -2.82 12.69
C ILE A 305 17.85 -1.72 12.40
N ASN A 306 17.20 -1.82 11.25
CA ASN A 306 16.12 -0.91 10.87
C ASN A 306 14.76 -1.54 11.24
N LEU A 307 14.30 -1.27 12.47
CA LEU A 307 13.00 -1.77 12.95
C LEU A 307 11.80 -1.33 12.10
N PRO A 308 11.70 -0.08 11.62
CA PRO A 308 10.64 0.29 10.68
C PRO A 308 10.56 -0.65 9.46
N VAL A 309 11.70 -1.00 8.87
CA VAL A 309 11.75 -1.93 7.71
C VAL A 309 11.32 -3.34 8.10
N LEU A 310 11.73 -3.82 9.28
CA LEU A 310 11.37 -5.15 9.77
C LEU A 310 9.86 -5.28 10.05
N ILE A 311 9.26 -4.26 10.68
CA ILE A 311 7.81 -4.26 10.96
C ILE A 311 7.03 -4.08 9.65
N ASN A 312 7.52 -3.22 8.73
CA ASN A 312 6.92 -3.01 7.41
C ASN A 312 7.00 -4.23 6.49
N ALA A 313 7.80 -5.26 6.81
CA ALA A 313 7.85 -6.48 6.00
C ALA A 313 6.47 -7.14 5.82
N THR A 314 5.55 -6.90 6.76
CA THR A 314 4.18 -7.40 6.74
C THR A 314 3.19 -6.50 5.99
N ALA A 315 3.63 -5.42 5.34
CA ALA A 315 2.75 -4.43 4.73
C ALA A 315 1.87 -4.95 3.57
N SER A 316 2.27 -6.06 2.93
CA SER A 316 1.47 -6.70 1.88
C SER A 316 0.47 -7.74 2.43
N MET A 317 0.42 -7.95 3.75
CA MET A 317 -0.59 -8.76 4.43
C MET A 317 -1.74 -7.86 4.85
N PRO A 318 -2.98 -8.00 4.33
CA PRO A 318 -3.46 -8.70 3.13
C PRO A 318 -3.24 -7.91 1.81
N PRO A 319 -3.38 -8.53 0.62
CA PRO A 319 -3.90 -9.87 0.35
C PRO A 319 -2.85 -10.97 0.20
N ALA A 320 -1.56 -10.66 0.38
CA ALA A 320 -0.51 -11.66 0.20
C ALA A 320 -0.73 -12.84 1.16
N THR A 321 -0.67 -14.04 0.61
CA THR A 321 -0.99 -15.27 1.33
C THR A 321 0.24 -15.87 1.98
N ALA A 322 0.05 -16.98 2.71
CA ALA A 322 1.16 -17.69 3.35
C ALA A 322 2.19 -18.18 2.32
N VAL A 323 1.74 -18.65 1.16
CA VAL A 323 2.62 -19.09 0.07
C VAL A 323 3.49 -17.94 -0.44
N ASN A 324 2.94 -16.72 -0.58
CA ASN A 324 3.72 -15.55 -1.01
C ASN A 324 4.87 -15.26 -0.03
N TYR A 325 4.59 -15.23 1.27
CA TYR A 325 5.60 -14.92 2.29
C TYR A 325 6.65 -16.02 2.46
N ASN A 326 6.22 -17.28 2.45
CA ASN A 326 7.15 -18.42 2.54
C ASN A 326 8.06 -18.49 1.30
N SER A 327 7.51 -18.25 0.11
CA SER A 327 8.29 -18.21 -1.13
C SER A 327 9.26 -17.02 -1.13
N TRP A 328 8.80 -15.84 -0.70
CA TRP A 328 9.64 -14.66 -0.56
C TRP A 328 10.81 -14.89 0.41
N LEU A 329 10.55 -15.51 1.56
CA LEU A 329 11.59 -15.85 2.54
C LEU A 329 12.60 -16.85 1.99
N LEU A 330 12.13 -17.89 1.29
CA LEU A 330 12.98 -18.92 0.69
C LEU A 330 13.87 -18.33 -0.41
N VAL A 331 13.29 -17.64 -1.39
CA VAL A 331 14.02 -17.02 -2.49
C VAL A 331 14.97 -15.94 -1.94
N GLY A 332 14.49 -15.12 -1.00
CA GLY A 332 15.30 -14.11 -0.33
C GLY A 332 16.52 -14.71 0.38
N THR A 333 16.35 -15.85 1.07
CA THR A 333 17.46 -16.55 1.74
C THR A 333 18.44 -17.14 0.72
N ILE A 334 17.95 -17.78 -0.35
CA ILE A 334 18.81 -18.34 -1.40
C ILE A 334 19.70 -17.25 -2.00
N PHE A 335 19.11 -16.14 -2.46
CA PHE A 335 19.88 -15.11 -3.15
C PHE A 335 20.70 -14.22 -2.22
N ASN A 336 20.14 -13.80 -1.08
CA ASN A 336 20.82 -12.84 -0.19
C ASN A 336 21.72 -13.49 0.86
N PHE A 337 21.53 -14.76 1.21
CA PHE A 337 22.41 -15.48 2.13
C PHE A 337 23.37 -16.42 1.40
N PHE A 338 22.84 -17.39 0.65
CA PHE A 338 23.68 -18.41 0.00
C PHE A 338 24.46 -17.85 -1.19
N VAL A 339 23.77 -17.30 -2.20
CA VAL A 339 24.43 -16.80 -3.41
C VAL A 339 25.36 -15.63 -3.09
N PHE A 340 24.97 -14.75 -2.16
CA PHE A 340 25.83 -13.69 -1.67
C PHE A 340 27.13 -14.20 -1.03
N ARG A 341 27.06 -15.26 -0.20
CA ARG A 341 28.22 -15.80 0.52
C ARG A 341 29.14 -16.64 -0.38
N TYR A 342 28.59 -17.47 -1.25
CA TYR A 342 29.37 -18.39 -2.08
C TYR A 342 29.77 -17.81 -3.45
N ARG A 343 29.00 -16.85 -4.01
CA ARG A 343 29.18 -16.32 -5.37
C ARG A 343 29.00 -14.80 -5.43
N LYS A 344 29.62 -14.06 -4.50
CA LYS A 344 29.51 -12.60 -4.36
C LYS A 344 29.70 -11.81 -5.67
N ARG A 345 30.69 -12.17 -6.51
CA ARG A 345 30.96 -11.48 -7.79
C ARG A 345 29.79 -11.60 -8.78
N TRP A 346 29.11 -12.75 -8.80
CA TRP A 346 27.94 -12.94 -9.64
C TRP A 346 26.76 -12.13 -9.09
N TRP A 347 26.55 -12.18 -7.78
CA TRP A 347 25.46 -11.46 -7.11
C TRP A 347 25.52 -9.95 -7.38
N GLN A 348 26.71 -9.33 -7.21
CA GLN A 348 26.89 -7.89 -7.42
C GLN A 348 26.59 -7.43 -8.85
N ARG A 349 26.83 -8.28 -9.84
CA ARG A 349 26.68 -7.94 -11.26
C ARG A 349 25.28 -8.25 -11.80
N TYR A 350 24.69 -9.37 -11.40
CA TYR A 350 23.53 -9.93 -12.07
C TYR A 350 22.27 -10.03 -11.21
N ASN A 351 22.36 -9.95 -9.88
CA ASN A 351 21.20 -10.19 -9.02
C ASN A 351 20.02 -9.24 -9.31
N TYR A 352 20.29 -7.94 -9.45
CA TYR A 352 19.26 -6.95 -9.77
C TYR A 352 18.69 -7.11 -11.19
N ILE A 353 19.53 -7.46 -12.17
CA ILE A 353 19.09 -7.72 -13.54
C ILE A 353 18.21 -8.97 -13.59
N PHE A 354 18.61 -10.02 -12.86
CA PHE A 354 17.85 -11.26 -12.75
C PHE A 354 16.50 -11.04 -12.05
N SER A 355 16.46 -10.23 -10.98
CA SER A 355 15.20 -9.83 -10.34
C SER A 355 14.27 -9.13 -11.33
N ALA A 356 14.77 -8.12 -12.04
CA ALA A 356 13.97 -7.41 -13.05
C ALA A 356 13.49 -8.34 -14.19
N ALA A 357 14.33 -9.31 -14.60
CA ALA A 357 13.97 -10.29 -15.61
C ALA A 357 12.88 -11.26 -15.11
N MET A 358 12.89 -11.66 -13.84
CA MET A 358 11.82 -12.47 -13.25
C MET A 358 10.50 -11.70 -13.21
N ASP A 359 10.52 -10.45 -12.77
CA ASP A 359 9.31 -9.60 -12.70
C ASP A 359 8.70 -9.38 -14.09
N ALA A 360 9.54 -9.01 -15.07
CA ALA A 360 9.10 -8.87 -16.46
C ALA A 360 8.63 -10.21 -17.05
N GLY A 361 9.32 -11.31 -16.74
CA GLY A 361 8.96 -12.65 -17.18
C GLY A 361 7.57 -13.06 -16.70
N VAL A 362 7.24 -12.82 -15.44
CA VAL A 362 5.89 -13.09 -14.90
C VAL A 362 4.85 -12.23 -15.62
N ALA A 363 5.11 -10.94 -15.85
CA ALA A 363 4.18 -10.06 -16.55
C ALA A 363 3.91 -10.52 -18.00
N PHE A 364 4.96 -10.84 -18.78
CA PHE A 364 4.80 -11.34 -20.14
C PHE A 364 4.10 -12.69 -20.18
N MET A 365 4.45 -13.60 -19.27
CA MET A 365 3.80 -14.91 -19.18
C MET A 365 2.33 -14.79 -18.79
N ALA A 366 1.96 -13.86 -17.89
CA ALA A 366 0.57 -13.64 -17.51
C ALA A 366 -0.27 -13.20 -18.72
N VAL A 367 0.23 -12.26 -19.53
CA VAL A 367 -0.44 -11.82 -20.76
C VAL A 367 -0.55 -12.96 -21.78
N LEU A 368 0.52 -13.73 -21.98
CA LEU A 368 0.52 -14.88 -22.88
C LEU A 368 -0.49 -15.94 -22.45
N LEU A 369 -0.51 -16.30 -21.16
CA LEU A 369 -1.44 -17.28 -20.61
C LEU A 369 -2.90 -16.78 -20.70
N TYR A 370 -3.12 -15.48 -20.50
CA TYR A 370 -4.44 -14.87 -20.65
C TYR A 370 -4.99 -15.08 -22.06
N PHE A 371 -4.22 -14.73 -23.10
CA PHE A 371 -4.66 -14.87 -24.49
C PHE A 371 -4.71 -16.33 -24.97
N ALA A 372 -3.79 -17.17 -24.50
CA ALA A 372 -3.69 -18.56 -24.94
C ALA A 372 -4.68 -19.51 -24.25
N LEU A 373 -4.96 -19.31 -22.96
CA LEU A 373 -5.73 -20.23 -22.12
C LEU A 373 -7.01 -19.60 -21.59
N THR A 374 -6.88 -18.47 -20.86
CA THR A 374 -8.00 -17.86 -20.13
C THR A 374 -9.12 -17.41 -21.07
N MET A 375 -8.80 -16.79 -22.21
CA MET A 375 -9.80 -16.40 -23.21
C MET A 375 -10.55 -17.57 -23.85
N GLN A 376 -9.93 -18.75 -23.93
CA GLN A 376 -10.57 -19.97 -24.44
C GLN A 376 -11.24 -20.80 -23.33
N ASN A 377 -11.31 -20.25 -22.11
CA ASN A 377 -11.82 -20.91 -20.91
C ASN A 377 -11.14 -22.27 -20.63
N ARG A 378 -9.85 -22.38 -20.97
CA ARG A 378 -9.04 -23.57 -20.70
C ARG A 378 -8.21 -23.35 -19.43
N SER A 379 -8.33 -24.24 -18.47
CA SER A 379 -7.51 -24.23 -17.24
C SER A 379 -6.56 -25.42 -17.23
N ILE A 380 -5.33 -25.20 -16.78
CA ILE A 380 -4.35 -26.27 -16.53
C ILE A 380 -4.38 -26.54 -15.04
N VAL A 381 -4.74 -27.76 -14.65
CA VAL A 381 -4.73 -28.16 -13.24
C VAL A 381 -3.40 -28.84 -12.94
N TRP A 382 -2.59 -28.21 -12.10
CA TRP A 382 -1.34 -28.73 -11.56
C TRP A 382 -1.13 -28.24 -10.12
N TRP A 383 -0.06 -28.67 -9.48
CA TRP A 383 0.20 -28.34 -8.07
C TRP A 383 0.23 -26.82 -7.81
N GLY A 384 0.81 -26.01 -8.71
CA GLY A 384 0.86 -24.55 -8.54
C GLY A 384 -0.45 -23.79 -8.82
N THR A 385 -1.51 -24.47 -9.30
CA THR A 385 -2.85 -23.86 -9.49
C THR A 385 -3.84 -24.20 -8.38
N ALA A 386 -3.48 -25.06 -7.43
CA ALA A 386 -4.35 -25.48 -6.34
C ALA A 386 -4.57 -24.41 -5.25
N GLY A 387 -4.24 -23.14 -5.54
CA GLY A 387 -4.39 -22.03 -4.60
C GLY A 387 -3.57 -22.20 -3.32
N GLU A 388 -4.15 -21.82 -2.20
CA GLU A 388 -3.54 -22.04 -0.89
C GLU A 388 -3.58 -23.52 -0.52
N HIS A 389 -2.39 -24.12 -0.33
CA HIS A 389 -2.25 -25.52 0.11
C HIS A 389 -2.66 -25.77 1.57
N CYS A 390 -3.15 -24.74 2.28
CA CYS A 390 -3.58 -24.83 3.67
C CYS A 390 -5.07 -24.46 3.79
N PRO A 391 -6.00 -25.43 3.66
CA PRO A 391 -7.44 -25.16 3.78
C PRO A 391 -7.83 -24.63 5.17
N LEU A 392 -7.01 -24.91 6.19
CA LEU A 392 -7.19 -24.41 7.55
C LEU A 392 -7.05 -22.88 7.68
N ALA A 393 -6.40 -22.21 6.70
CA ALA A 393 -6.21 -20.76 6.74
C ALA A 393 -7.51 -19.96 6.60
N ILE A 394 -8.58 -20.59 6.07
CA ILE A 394 -9.89 -19.97 5.86
C ILE A 394 -10.82 -20.22 7.06
N CYS A 395 -10.42 -21.11 7.97
CA CYS A 395 -11.30 -21.54 9.05
C CYS A 395 -11.57 -20.43 10.08
N PRO A 396 -12.84 -20.31 10.55
CA PRO A 396 -13.19 -19.35 11.57
C PRO A 396 -12.49 -19.71 12.88
N THR A 397 -11.90 -18.71 13.53
CA THR A 397 -11.22 -18.88 14.82
C THR A 397 -12.16 -18.66 16.02
N ALA A 398 -13.46 -18.48 15.76
CA ALA A 398 -14.45 -18.27 16.81
C ALA A 398 -14.83 -19.61 17.46
N LYS A 399 -14.99 -19.60 18.79
CA LYS A 399 -15.32 -20.80 19.57
C LYS A 399 -16.72 -21.30 19.24
N GLY A 400 -16.87 -22.62 19.11
CA GLY A 400 -18.16 -23.29 18.90
C GLY A 400 -18.77 -23.12 17.50
N VAL A 401 -18.00 -22.68 16.51
CA VAL A 401 -18.46 -22.59 15.11
C VAL A 401 -18.24 -23.92 14.42
N ASP A 402 -19.32 -24.65 14.18
CA ASP A 402 -19.32 -25.84 13.34
C ASP A 402 -19.80 -25.46 11.93
N LEU A 403 -18.91 -25.56 10.95
CA LEU A 403 -19.22 -25.30 9.54
C LEU A 403 -19.87 -26.53 8.85
N GLY A 404 -20.19 -27.56 9.63
CA GLY A 404 -20.86 -28.77 9.18
C GLY A 404 -19.88 -29.93 8.93
N PRO A 405 -20.44 -31.13 8.66
CA PRO A 405 -19.70 -32.39 8.60
C PRO A 405 -18.68 -32.50 7.45
N ASP A 406 -18.83 -31.68 6.41
CA ASP A 406 -17.93 -31.66 5.25
C ASP A 406 -16.80 -30.62 5.38
N SER A 407 -16.76 -29.87 6.50
CA SER A 407 -15.76 -28.82 6.71
C SER A 407 -14.47 -29.39 7.33
N VAL A 408 -13.31 -28.94 6.82
CA VAL A 408 -11.98 -29.32 7.34
C VAL A 408 -11.62 -28.50 8.60
N CYS A 409 -12.52 -27.63 9.06
CA CYS A 409 -12.23 -26.64 10.09
C CYS A 409 -12.43 -27.21 11.49
N PRO A 410 -11.44 -27.08 12.40
CA PRO A 410 -11.59 -27.50 13.77
C PRO A 410 -12.58 -26.59 14.52
N VAL A 411 -13.44 -27.20 15.34
CA VAL A 411 -14.33 -26.48 16.26
C VAL A 411 -13.56 -26.19 17.55
N PHE A 412 -13.37 -24.91 17.87
CA PHE A 412 -12.57 -24.42 19.01
C PHE A 412 -13.37 -24.16 20.30
#